data_AF-A0A067TEC2-F1
#
_entry.id   AF-A0A067TEC2-F1
#
_cell.length_a   1.000
_cell.length_b   1.000
_cell.length_c   1.000
_cell.angle_alpha   90.00
_cell.angle_beta   90.00
_cell.angle_gamma   90.00
#
_symmetry.space_group_name_H-M   'P 1'
#
loop_
_entity.id
_entity.type
_entity.pdbx_description
1 polymer ?
#
loop_
_entity_poly.entity_id
_entity_poly.type
_entity_poly.pdbx_seq_one_letter_code
_entity_poly.pdbx_strand_id
1 'polypeptide(L)'
;MANTSCSFPSINDVLAQAGMGELNITTTVNSCPGICTLAWGTGNPDLSGIGANVSYILQAVLTCIFGPLFCLVYGFRKRWNFSEKTNEILEMLQDAFLDVSAQFSIPVAVAAVIRFRQHAPFYEIAFLRSLTTMQFLSLLSTTVTSGIFNERKDALRITVLVFYGLLEFGFYMGLIGGLRTSKQSWETLTELSEACKAYNHILPWFAYIPPPSLHLPHITAKQYFNPFSKQGAGFAAIIFGFIVAGVIALLIAIAILGGLAAILISQEVKILGPISLAFTIGMLVEVVQMEHTRDVMRAVTGPEFQDNQWGFGQVIALFLWAPLGIQIIYHAAHNFPDR
;
A
#
# COMPACT_ATOMS: atom_id res chain seq x y z
N MET A 1 35.03 -7.86 28.05
CA MET A 1 33.65 -7.31 28.09
C MET A 1 33.66 -6.08 27.21
N ALA A 2 33.09 -6.18 26.00
CA ALA A 2 33.04 -5.04 25.10
C ALA A 2 32.12 -3.98 25.70
N ASN A 3 32.65 -2.77 25.86
CA ASN A 3 31.92 -1.58 26.29
C ASN A 3 30.90 -1.24 25.21
N THR A 4 29.73 -1.91 25.25
CA THR A 4 28.68 -1.77 24.25
C THR A 4 27.98 -0.45 24.53
N SER A 5 28.41 0.61 23.86
CA SER A 5 27.67 1.86 23.87
C SER A 5 26.25 1.58 23.38
N CYS A 6 25.23 1.81 24.21
CA CYS A 6 23.81 1.67 23.87
C CYS A 6 23.32 2.70 22.82
N SER A 7 24.23 3.27 22.04
CA SER A 7 23.98 4.33 21.07
C SER A 7 23.94 3.72 19.67
N PHE A 8 22.75 3.33 19.24
CA PHE A 8 22.50 2.86 17.87
C PHE A 8 21.76 3.96 17.08
N PRO A 9 22.24 4.35 15.88
CA PRO A 9 21.57 5.35 15.06
C PRO A 9 20.19 4.89 14.56
N SER A 10 20.07 3.60 14.22
CA SER A 10 18.84 2.99 13.73
C SER A 10 18.73 1.52 14.13
N ILE A 11 17.52 0.96 14.04
CA ILE A 11 17.34 -0.47 14.28
C ILE A 11 18.04 -1.34 13.23
N ASN A 12 18.20 -0.82 12.01
CA ASN A 12 18.90 -1.53 10.95
C ASN A 12 20.39 -1.74 11.27
N ASP A 13 21.00 -0.83 12.04
CA ASP A 13 22.39 -0.98 12.49
C ASP A 13 22.51 -2.12 13.51
N VAL A 14 21.53 -2.23 14.43
CA VAL A 14 21.45 -3.34 15.39
C VAL A 14 21.29 -4.67 14.66
N LEU A 15 20.36 -4.74 13.70
CA LEU A 15 20.14 -5.94 12.90
C LEU A 15 21.37 -6.32 12.06
N ALA A 16 22.06 -5.33 11.48
CA ALA A 16 23.26 -5.56 10.68
C ALA A 16 24.41 -6.12 11.52
N GLN A 17 24.67 -5.54 12.69
CA GLN A 17 25.71 -6.04 13.61
C GLN A 17 25.38 -7.44 14.14
N ALA A 18 24.12 -7.69 14.49
CA ALA A 18 23.68 -9.02 14.90
C ALA A 18 23.79 -10.04 13.76
N GLY A 19 23.45 -9.65 12.53
CA GLY A 19 23.62 -10.48 11.33
C GLY A 19 25.09 -10.81 11.01
N MET A 20 26.04 -9.97 11.41
CA MET A 20 27.48 -10.26 11.31
C MET A 20 28.01 -11.11 12.48
N GLY A 21 27.16 -11.44 13.46
CA GLY A 21 27.56 -12.16 14.68
C GLY A 21 28.33 -11.28 15.67
N GLU A 22 28.39 -9.97 15.46
CA GLU A 22 29.12 -9.01 16.31
C GLU A 22 28.32 -8.63 17.56
N LEU A 23 27.01 -8.90 17.56
CA LEU A 23 26.09 -8.51 18.62
C LEU A 23 25.12 -9.65 18.96
N ASN A 24 25.02 -9.97 20.26
CA ASN A 24 23.99 -10.88 20.77
C ASN A 24 22.76 -10.07 21.18
N ILE A 25 21.64 -10.25 20.49
CA ILE A 25 20.44 -9.41 20.64
C ILE A 25 19.89 -9.51 22.05
N THR A 26 19.70 -10.73 22.56
CA THR A 26 19.14 -10.97 23.89
C THR A 26 19.94 -10.26 24.98
N THR A 27 21.27 -10.35 24.93
CA THR A 27 22.17 -9.69 25.90
C THR A 27 22.14 -8.17 25.76
N THR A 28 22.05 -7.67 24.53
CA THR A 28 22.07 -6.25 24.23
C THR A 28 20.77 -5.58 24.67
N VAL A 29 19.61 -6.19 24.39
CA VAL A 29 18.31 -5.69 24.86
C VAL A 29 18.25 -5.65 26.38
N ASN A 30 18.79 -6.66 27.07
CA ASN A 30 18.88 -6.66 28.53
C ASN A 30 19.76 -5.56 29.11
N SER A 31 20.80 -5.15 28.38
CA SER A 31 21.70 -4.07 28.80
C SER A 31 21.21 -2.68 28.38
N CYS A 32 20.43 -2.61 27.29
CA CYS A 32 20.02 -1.39 26.60
C CYS A 32 18.53 -1.49 26.22
N PRO A 33 17.58 -1.37 27.17
CA PRO A 33 16.15 -1.55 26.89
C PRO A 33 15.59 -0.53 25.88
N GLY A 34 16.23 0.64 25.74
CA GLY A 34 15.87 1.66 24.74
C GLY A 34 15.95 1.19 23.27
N ILE A 35 16.63 0.07 22.99
CA ILE A 35 16.64 -0.55 21.65
C ILE A 35 15.23 -0.99 21.24
N CYS A 36 14.39 -1.42 22.17
CA CYS A 36 13.02 -1.81 21.85
C CYS A 36 12.20 -0.59 21.38
N THR A 37 12.39 0.58 22.01
CA THR A 37 11.78 1.83 21.53
C THR A 37 12.30 2.21 20.14
N LEU A 38 13.58 1.98 19.84
CA LEU A 38 14.16 2.22 18.51
C LEU A 38 13.59 1.27 17.44
N ALA A 39 13.30 0.02 17.82
CA ALA A 39 12.74 -1.00 16.92
C ALA A 39 11.29 -0.69 16.53
N TRP A 40 10.48 -0.29 17.51
CA TRP A 40 9.06 0.00 17.31
C TRP A 40 8.80 1.44 16.86
N GLY A 41 9.66 2.37 17.24
CA GLY A 41 9.49 3.80 17.03
C GLY A 41 8.40 4.39 17.92
N THR A 42 8.29 5.72 17.93
CA THR A 42 7.27 6.47 18.69
C THR A 42 6.00 6.74 17.87
N GLY A 43 5.87 6.09 16.71
CA GLY A 43 4.87 6.42 15.70
C GLY A 43 5.25 7.65 14.86
N ASN A 44 4.51 7.83 13.77
CA ASN A 44 4.68 8.96 12.86
C ASN A 44 3.29 9.60 12.64
N PRO A 45 3.08 10.85 13.07
CA PRO A 45 1.77 11.50 12.96
C PRO A 45 1.35 11.70 11.51
N ASP A 46 2.26 11.95 10.57
CA ASP A 46 1.88 12.14 9.16
C ASP A 46 1.45 10.83 8.49
N LEU A 47 1.84 9.69 9.07
CA LEU A 47 1.46 8.34 8.61
C LEU A 47 0.20 7.84 9.29
N SER A 48 0.16 7.93 10.63
CA SER A 48 -0.78 7.23 11.50
C SER A 48 -1.52 8.20 12.43
N GLY A 49 -1.37 9.50 12.23
CA GLY A 49 -2.05 10.48 13.04
C GLY A 49 -3.56 10.53 12.79
N ILE A 50 -4.27 11.24 13.65
CA ILE A 50 -5.74 11.33 13.61
C ILE A 50 -6.23 11.78 12.22
N GLY A 51 -5.71 12.88 11.68
CA GLY A 51 -6.20 13.42 10.41
C GLY A 51 -5.87 12.53 9.22
N ALA A 52 -4.69 11.91 9.19
CA ALA A 52 -4.34 10.90 8.17
C ALA A 52 -5.30 9.71 8.24
N ASN A 53 -5.62 9.24 9.44
CA ASN A 53 -6.58 8.16 9.63
C ASN A 53 -7.96 8.47 9.10
N VAL A 54 -8.45 9.67 9.40
CA VAL A 54 -9.76 10.13 8.93
C VAL A 54 -9.78 10.14 7.40
N SER A 55 -8.69 10.56 6.74
CA SER A 55 -8.58 10.46 5.28
C SER A 55 -8.63 9.02 4.77
N TYR A 56 -7.97 8.06 5.44
CA TYR A 56 -8.02 6.65 5.05
C TYR A 56 -9.41 6.04 5.23
N ILE A 57 -10.07 6.33 6.36
CA ILE A 57 -11.44 5.87 6.62
C ILE A 57 -12.40 6.50 5.61
N LEU A 58 -12.25 7.80 5.32
CA LEU A 58 -13.06 8.49 4.32
C LEU A 58 -12.90 7.85 2.95
N GLN A 59 -11.67 7.56 2.52
CA GLN A 59 -11.43 6.84 1.28
C GLN A 59 -12.08 5.45 1.29
N ALA A 60 -11.93 4.67 2.37
CA ALA A 60 -12.52 3.35 2.49
C ALA A 60 -14.04 3.39 2.31
N VAL A 61 -14.71 4.33 2.99
CA VAL A 61 -16.15 4.55 2.90
C VAL A 61 -16.56 4.94 1.48
N LEU A 62 -15.86 5.91 0.88
CA LEU A 62 -16.13 6.34 -0.48
C LEU A 62 -15.89 5.21 -1.49
N THR A 63 -14.90 4.35 -1.29
CA THR A 63 -14.65 3.17 -2.13
C THR A 63 -15.76 2.13 -1.99
N CYS A 64 -16.35 1.94 -0.81
CA CYS A 64 -17.55 1.12 -0.68
C CYS A 64 -18.72 1.70 -1.48
N ILE A 65 -18.89 3.02 -1.45
CA ILE A 65 -19.97 3.75 -2.16
C ILE A 65 -19.75 3.70 -3.67
N PHE A 66 -18.62 4.19 -4.17
CA PHE A 66 -18.22 4.30 -5.58
C PHE A 66 -17.61 3.00 -6.15
N GLY A 67 -17.68 1.90 -5.42
CA GLY A 67 -17.24 0.58 -5.88
C GLY A 67 -18.43 -0.37 -6.05
N PRO A 68 -18.60 -1.34 -5.14
CA PRO A 68 -19.63 -2.37 -5.28
C PRO A 68 -21.05 -1.83 -5.12
N LEU A 69 -21.27 -0.84 -4.24
CA LEU A 69 -22.60 -0.24 -4.09
C LEU A 69 -23.01 0.53 -5.35
N PHE A 70 -22.06 1.23 -5.96
CA PHE A 70 -22.26 1.90 -7.25
C PHE A 70 -22.63 0.91 -8.35
N CYS A 71 -21.88 -0.19 -8.47
CA CYS A 71 -22.20 -1.27 -9.41
C CYS A 71 -23.64 -1.79 -9.20
N LEU A 72 -24.04 -1.99 -7.95
CA LEU A 72 -25.38 -2.45 -7.60
C LEU A 72 -26.45 -1.43 -8.03
N VAL A 73 -26.28 -0.16 -7.66
CA VAL A 73 -27.20 0.94 -8.04
C VAL A 73 -27.32 1.06 -9.56
N TYR A 74 -26.19 1.07 -10.26
CA TYR A 74 -26.16 1.17 -11.71
C TYR A 74 -26.76 -0.07 -12.40
N GLY A 75 -26.59 -1.26 -11.82
CA GLY A 75 -27.26 -2.48 -12.27
C GLY A 75 -28.79 -2.37 -12.25
N PHE A 76 -29.35 -1.60 -11.31
CA PHE A 76 -30.79 -1.31 -11.22
C PHE A 76 -31.25 -0.10 -12.05
N ARG A 77 -30.38 0.55 -12.83
CA ARG A 77 -30.72 1.78 -13.60
C ARG A 77 -31.97 1.65 -14.47
N LYS A 78 -32.15 0.50 -15.14
CA LYS A 78 -33.33 0.22 -15.99
C LYS A 78 -34.60 0.07 -15.17
N ARG A 79 -34.50 -0.44 -13.94
CA ARG A 79 -35.64 -0.62 -13.03
C ARG A 79 -36.05 0.72 -12.39
N TRP A 80 -35.09 1.61 -12.16
CA TRP A 80 -35.32 2.93 -11.55
C TRP A 80 -35.50 4.06 -12.56
N ASN A 81 -35.57 3.75 -13.86
CA ASN A 81 -35.76 4.72 -14.94
C ASN A 81 -34.79 5.91 -14.87
N PHE A 82 -33.49 5.64 -14.69
CA PHE A 82 -32.48 6.70 -14.68
C PHE A 82 -32.49 7.46 -16.01
N SER A 83 -32.58 8.79 -15.93
CA SER A 83 -32.44 9.65 -17.09
C SER A 83 -31.00 9.63 -17.62
N GLU A 84 -30.82 9.98 -18.89
CA GLU A 84 -29.50 10.12 -19.52
C GLU A 84 -28.60 11.08 -18.72
N LYS A 85 -29.13 12.26 -18.36
CA LYS A 85 -28.47 13.22 -17.46
C LYS A 85 -28.04 12.62 -16.12
N THR A 86 -28.84 11.72 -15.54
CA THR A 86 -28.47 11.04 -14.28
C THR A 86 -27.27 10.12 -14.48
N ASN A 87 -27.24 9.39 -15.60
CA ASN A 87 -26.11 8.51 -15.92
C ASN A 87 -24.82 9.32 -16.17
N GLU A 88 -24.90 10.44 -16.90
CA GLU A 88 -23.77 11.34 -17.12
C GLU A 88 -23.19 11.89 -15.81
N ILE A 89 -24.05 12.30 -14.87
CA ILE A 89 -23.62 12.79 -13.56
C ILE A 89 -22.98 11.68 -12.75
N LEU A 90 -23.56 10.48 -12.75
CA LEU A 90 -23.02 9.33 -12.06
C LEU A 90 -21.63 8.95 -12.62
N GLU A 91 -21.45 8.99 -13.94
CA GLU A 91 -20.16 8.78 -14.59
C GLU A 91 -19.14 9.84 -14.20
N MET A 92 -19.52 11.12 -14.24
CA MET A 92 -18.66 12.22 -13.83
C MET A 92 -18.21 12.09 -12.37
N LEU A 93 -19.13 11.75 -11.45
CA LEU A 93 -18.81 11.56 -10.04
C LEU A 93 -17.88 10.36 -9.81
N GLN A 94 -18.10 9.25 -10.53
CA GLN A 94 -17.21 8.09 -10.46
C GLN A 94 -15.79 8.46 -10.95
N ASP A 95 -15.69 9.15 -12.08
CA ASP A 95 -14.41 9.54 -12.65
C ASP A 95 -13.69 10.56 -11.76
N ALA A 96 -14.41 11.51 -11.15
CA ALA A 96 -13.86 12.44 -10.18
C ALA A 96 -13.34 11.73 -8.92
N PHE A 97 -14.08 10.75 -8.39
CA PHE A 97 -13.61 9.96 -7.25
C PHE A 97 -12.37 9.14 -7.59
N LEU A 98 -12.34 8.51 -8.77
CA LEU A 98 -11.20 7.74 -9.25
C LEU A 98 -9.94 8.61 -9.36
N ASP A 99 -10.08 9.84 -9.88
CA ASP A 99 -8.97 10.79 -10.01
C ASP A 99 -8.45 11.25 -8.65
N VAL A 100 -9.35 11.60 -7.72
CA VAL A 100 -8.97 11.96 -6.34
C VAL A 100 -8.31 10.78 -5.63
N SER A 101 -8.84 9.56 -5.80
CA SER A 101 -8.24 8.36 -5.22
C SER A 101 -6.83 8.11 -5.76
N ALA A 102 -6.59 8.29 -7.06
CA ALA A 102 -5.25 8.15 -7.65
C ALA A 102 -4.28 9.25 -7.18
N GLN A 103 -4.77 10.50 -7.08
CA GLN A 103 -4.00 11.63 -6.57
C GLN A 103 -3.64 11.49 -5.09
N PHE A 104 -4.42 10.72 -4.34
CA PHE A 104 -4.10 10.38 -2.96
C PHE A 104 -3.17 9.16 -2.87
N SER A 105 -3.47 8.09 -3.61
CA SER A 105 -2.80 6.80 -3.46
C SER A 105 -1.37 6.79 -4.01
N ILE A 106 -1.12 7.42 -5.17
CA ILE A 106 0.20 7.43 -5.79
C ILE A 106 1.23 8.17 -4.92
N PRO A 107 0.98 9.40 -4.42
CA PRO A 107 1.90 10.06 -3.50
C PRO A 107 2.13 9.26 -2.21
N VAL A 108 1.10 8.60 -1.67
CA VAL A 108 1.25 7.72 -0.49
C VAL A 108 2.19 6.55 -0.81
N ALA A 109 2.04 5.90 -1.98
CA ALA A 109 2.92 4.82 -2.40
C ALA A 109 4.37 5.28 -2.62
N VAL A 110 4.57 6.47 -3.21
CA VAL A 110 5.89 7.10 -3.35
C VAL A 110 6.51 7.38 -1.99
N ALA A 111 5.75 8.02 -1.09
CA ALA A 111 6.18 8.33 0.27
C ALA A 111 6.53 7.05 1.04
N ALA A 112 5.77 5.97 0.86
CA ALA A 112 6.05 4.67 1.45
C ALA A 112 7.41 4.12 1.02
N VAL A 113 7.72 4.16 -0.27
CA VAL A 113 9.02 3.69 -0.80
C VAL A 113 10.16 4.57 -0.29
N ILE A 114 10.00 5.89 -0.27
CA ILE A 114 11.02 6.81 0.28
C ILE A 114 11.24 6.53 1.76
N ARG A 115 10.16 6.42 2.54
CA ARG A 115 10.23 6.21 3.99
C ARG A 115 10.84 4.86 4.33
N PHE A 116 10.52 3.82 3.56
CA PHE A 116 11.15 2.51 3.68
C PHE A 116 12.68 2.58 3.48
N ARG A 117 13.16 3.41 2.54
CA ARG A 117 14.61 3.62 2.32
C ARG A 117 15.29 4.44 3.41
N GLN A 118 14.54 5.23 4.17
CA GLN A 118 15.03 6.04 5.29
C GLN A 118 15.06 5.28 6.63
N HIS A 119 15.22 3.94 6.59
CA HIS A 119 15.36 3.11 7.79
C HIS A 119 14.18 3.24 8.78
N ALA A 120 12.96 3.20 8.26
CA ALA A 120 11.74 3.25 9.08
C ALA A 120 11.70 2.13 10.14
N PRO A 121 11.18 2.40 11.35
CA PRO A 121 10.91 1.39 12.37
C PRO A 121 9.93 0.31 11.89
N PHE A 122 9.89 -0.84 12.56
CA PHE A 122 9.07 -1.98 12.12
C PHE A 122 7.58 -1.67 12.10
N TYR A 123 7.10 -0.85 13.03
CA TYR A 123 5.72 -0.38 13.04
C TYR A 123 5.39 0.36 11.75
N GLU A 124 6.17 1.38 11.41
CA GLU A 124 5.92 2.20 10.22
C GLU A 124 5.95 1.33 8.97
N ILE A 125 6.86 0.35 8.92
CA ILE A 125 6.93 -0.61 7.82
C ILE A 125 5.64 -1.45 7.72
N ALA A 126 5.17 -2.02 8.83
CA ALA A 126 3.96 -2.83 8.86
C ALA A 126 2.73 -1.99 8.46
N PHE A 127 2.62 -0.78 9.02
CA PHE A 127 1.54 0.14 8.70
C PHE A 127 1.59 0.59 7.24
N LEU A 128 2.77 0.94 6.71
CA LEU A 128 2.96 1.31 5.30
C LEU A 128 2.58 0.18 4.34
N ARG A 129 2.85 -1.07 4.71
CA ARG A 129 2.44 -2.23 3.92
C ARG A 129 0.92 -2.31 3.84
N SER A 130 0.21 -2.28 4.96
CA SER A 130 -1.25 -2.34 4.95
C SER A 130 -1.87 -1.12 4.30
N LEU A 131 -1.33 0.08 4.57
CA LEU A 131 -1.75 1.32 3.92
C LEU A 131 -1.63 1.24 2.41
N THR A 132 -0.45 0.94 1.87
CA THR A 132 -0.28 0.85 0.41
C THR A 132 -1.08 -0.27 -0.23
N THR A 133 -1.32 -1.38 0.48
CA THR A 133 -2.21 -2.45 0.01
C THR A 133 -3.66 -1.98 -0.04
N MET A 134 -4.14 -1.30 1.02
CA MET A 134 -5.45 -0.67 1.07
C MET A 134 -5.65 0.32 -0.10
N GLN A 135 -4.67 1.20 -0.31
CA GLN A 135 -4.66 2.17 -1.41
C GLN A 135 -4.79 1.51 -2.78
N PHE A 136 -3.95 0.49 -3.04
CA PHE A 136 -3.95 -0.25 -4.29
C PHE A 136 -5.27 -0.98 -4.55
N LEU A 137 -5.80 -1.68 -3.54
CA LEU A 137 -7.08 -2.37 -3.66
C LEU A 137 -8.25 -1.40 -3.84
N SER A 138 -8.18 -0.22 -3.22
CA SER A 138 -9.13 0.87 -3.42
C SER A 138 -9.14 1.32 -4.88
N LEU A 139 -7.97 1.63 -5.46
CA LEU A 139 -7.88 2.09 -6.85
C LEU A 139 -8.32 1.01 -7.84
N LEU A 140 -7.98 -0.26 -7.59
CA LEU A 140 -8.46 -1.37 -8.43
C LEU A 140 -9.99 -1.49 -8.38
N SER A 141 -10.59 -1.41 -7.19
CA SER A 141 -12.05 -1.47 -7.03
C SER A 141 -12.77 -0.38 -7.84
N THR A 142 -12.29 0.85 -7.76
CA THR A 142 -12.90 2.00 -8.44
C THR A 142 -12.63 1.99 -9.94
N THR A 143 -11.44 1.55 -10.38
CA THR A 143 -11.09 1.40 -11.80
C THR A 143 -11.98 0.36 -12.46
N VAL A 144 -12.17 -0.81 -11.83
CA VAL A 144 -13.09 -1.86 -12.31
C VAL A 144 -14.52 -1.34 -12.40
N THR A 145 -14.97 -0.62 -11.36
CA THR A 145 -16.31 -0.01 -11.36
C THR A 145 -16.48 1.01 -12.47
N SER A 146 -15.43 1.77 -12.81
CA SER A 146 -15.46 2.73 -13.90
C SER A 146 -15.67 2.09 -15.28
N GLY A 147 -15.45 0.78 -15.42
CA GLY A 147 -15.69 0.02 -16.64
C GLY A 147 -17.17 -0.28 -16.94
N ILE A 148 -18.10 0.01 -16.01
CA ILE A 148 -19.54 -0.26 -16.23
C ILE A 148 -20.22 0.75 -17.16
N PHE A 149 -19.57 1.90 -17.41
CA PHE A 149 -20.13 2.94 -18.26
C PHE A 149 -20.06 2.53 -19.73
N ASN A 150 -21.18 2.76 -20.41
CA ASN A 150 -21.43 2.24 -21.75
C ASN A 150 -20.82 3.12 -22.84
N GLU A 151 -20.65 4.42 -22.54
CA GLU A 151 -19.96 5.33 -23.44
C GLU A 151 -18.50 4.92 -23.56
N ARG A 152 -18.03 4.91 -24.80
CA ARG A 152 -16.65 4.56 -25.09
C ARG A 152 -15.79 5.65 -24.48
N LYS A 153 -15.23 5.39 -23.30
CA LYS A 153 -14.25 6.29 -22.68
C LYS A 153 -13.21 6.65 -23.71
N ASP A 154 -12.87 7.93 -23.77
CA ASP A 154 -11.84 8.41 -24.68
C ASP A 154 -10.56 7.58 -24.48
N ALA A 155 -9.86 7.27 -25.57
CA ALA A 155 -8.62 6.51 -25.53
C ALA A 155 -7.59 7.17 -24.60
N LEU A 156 -7.64 8.51 -24.51
CA LEU A 156 -6.86 9.28 -23.55
C LEU A 156 -7.22 8.92 -22.09
N ARG A 157 -8.52 8.85 -21.76
CA ARG A 157 -8.99 8.49 -20.41
C ARG A 157 -8.53 7.09 -20.03
N ILE A 158 -8.68 6.10 -20.93
CA ILE A 158 -8.21 4.74 -20.70
C ILE A 158 -6.69 4.72 -20.45
N THR A 159 -5.93 5.49 -21.24
CA THR A 159 -4.46 5.61 -21.07
C THR A 159 -4.11 6.17 -19.69
N VAL A 160 -4.82 7.20 -19.22
CA VAL A 160 -4.63 7.76 -17.87
C VAL A 160 -4.90 6.72 -16.78
N LEU A 161 -6.00 5.96 -16.89
CA LEU A 161 -6.34 4.91 -15.91
C LEU A 161 -5.30 3.79 -15.87
N VAL A 162 -4.82 3.35 -17.04
CA VAL A 162 -3.72 2.37 -17.13
C VAL A 162 -2.46 2.93 -16.49
N PHE A 163 -2.15 4.21 -16.72
CA PHE A 163 -0.99 4.85 -16.13
C PHE A 163 -1.07 4.95 -14.61
N TYR A 164 -2.24 5.29 -14.05
CA TYR A 164 -2.47 5.27 -12.60
C TYR A 164 -2.21 3.88 -12.02
N GLY A 165 -2.81 2.84 -12.61
CA GLY A 165 -2.64 1.46 -12.15
C GLY A 165 -1.19 0.98 -12.26
N LEU A 166 -0.48 1.32 -13.34
CA LEU A 166 0.93 0.93 -13.52
C LEU A 166 1.86 1.62 -12.52
N LEU A 167 1.68 2.92 -12.28
CA LEU A 167 2.47 3.65 -11.30
C LEU A 167 2.27 3.07 -9.90
N GLU A 168 1.02 2.93 -9.48
CA GLU A 168 0.70 2.42 -8.15
C GLU A 168 1.18 0.99 -7.97
N PHE A 169 0.95 0.11 -8.94
CA PHE A 169 1.46 -1.26 -8.93
C PHE A 169 3.00 -1.28 -8.84
N GLY A 170 3.69 -0.42 -9.61
CA GLY A 170 5.15 -0.32 -9.58
C GLY A 170 5.69 0.06 -8.21
N PHE A 171 5.12 1.09 -7.56
CA PHE A 171 5.54 1.50 -6.21
C PHE A 171 5.15 0.47 -5.15
N TYR A 172 3.96 -0.11 -5.23
CA TYR A 172 3.51 -1.19 -4.37
C TYR A 172 4.45 -2.40 -4.44
N MET A 173 4.78 -2.86 -5.65
CA MET A 173 5.75 -3.94 -5.85
C MET A 173 7.16 -3.56 -5.41
N GLY A 174 7.55 -2.29 -5.54
CA GLY A 174 8.80 -1.76 -4.99
C GLY A 174 8.86 -1.89 -3.47
N LEU A 175 7.77 -1.58 -2.77
CA LEU A 175 7.65 -1.75 -1.33
C LEU A 175 7.66 -3.24 -0.94
N ILE A 176 6.75 -4.05 -1.50
CA ILE A 176 6.66 -5.49 -1.19
C ILE A 176 7.96 -6.24 -1.55
N GLY A 177 8.58 -5.88 -2.67
CA GLY A 177 9.87 -6.40 -3.08
C GLY A 177 10.99 -6.00 -2.13
N GLY A 178 10.98 -4.76 -1.63
CA GLY A 178 11.90 -4.27 -0.60
C GLY A 178 11.75 -5.01 0.73
N LEU A 179 10.53 -5.42 1.08
CA LEU A 179 10.23 -6.17 2.29
C LEU A 179 10.66 -7.64 2.25
N ARG A 180 11.12 -8.15 1.10
CA ARG A 180 11.76 -9.48 1.03
C ARG A 180 13.14 -9.41 1.66
N THR A 181 13.19 -9.47 2.98
CA THR A 181 14.43 -9.58 3.75
C THR A 181 15.01 -10.99 3.67
N SER A 182 16.32 -11.12 3.89
CA SER A 182 16.97 -12.45 3.94
C SER A 182 16.43 -13.26 5.12
N LYS A 183 16.46 -14.60 5.01
CA LYS A 183 16.09 -15.52 6.11
C LYS A 183 16.80 -15.15 7.43
N GLN A 184 18.07 -14.78 7.35
CA GLN A 184 18.86 -14.36 8.49
C GLN A 184 18.31 -13.09 9.16
N SER A 185 17.89 -12.10 8.37
CA SER A 185 17.28 -10.87 8.91
C SER A 185 15.98 -11.17 9.66
N TRP A 186 15.21 -12.16 9.19
CA TRP A 186 13.99 -12.62 9.86
C TRP A 186 14.26 -13.32 11.18
N GLU A 187 15.28 -14.18 11.25
CA GLU A 187 15.69 -14.84 12.50
C GLU A 187 16.12 -13.79 13.54
N THR A 188 16.96 -12.83 13.14
CA THR A 188 17.38 -11.68 13.96
C THR A 188 16.19 -10.84 14.44
N LEU A 189 15.23 -10.54 13.55
CA LEU A 189 14.01 -9.80 13.88
C LEU A 189 13.15 -10.55 14.91
N THR A 190 13.03 -11.86 14.75
CA THR A 190 12.24 -12.72 15.64
C THR A 190 12.87 -12.75 17.02
N GLU A 191 14.19 -12.95 17.11
CA GLU A 191 14.91 -12.91 18.38
C GLU A 191 14.78 -11.54 19.07
N LEU A 192 14.90 -10.45 18.30
CA LEU A 192 14.69 -9.09 18.83
C LEU A 192 13.27 -8.87 19.36
N SER A 193 12.25 -9.32 18.62
CA SER A 193 10.86 -9.26 19.03
C SER A 193 10.62 -10.03 20.33
N GLU A 194 11.12 -11.27 20.42
CA GLU A 194 11.03 -12.10 21.63
C GLU A 194 11.77 -11.47 22.81
N ALA A 195 12.97 -10.94 22.62
CA ALA A 195 13.73 -10.26 23.66
C ALA A 195 13.00 -9.01 24.18
N CYS A 196 12.34 -8.27 23.29
CA CYS A 196 11.58 -7.07 23.65
C CYS A 196 10.24 -7.39 24.33
N LYS A 197 9.72 -8.62 24.27
CA LYS A 197 8.49 -9.00 25.02
C LYS A 197 8.64 -8.86 26.53
N ALA A 198 9.86 -9.02 27.05
CA ALA A 198 10.13 -8.82 28.47
C ALA A 198 9.96 -7.35 28.91
N TYR A 199 10.08 -6.42 27.96
CA TYR A 199 10.05 -4.98 28.21
C TYR A 199 8.75 -4.33 27.72
N ASN A 200 7.88 -5.06 27.00
CA ASN A 200 6.57 -4.61 26.53
C ASN A 200 5.64 -5.80 26.19
N HIS A 201 4.33 -5.65 26.39
CA HIS A 201 3.30 -6.66 26.06
C HIS A 201 3.05 -6.83 24.54
N ILE A 202 4.08 -7.19 23.79
CA ILE A 202 4.00 -7.34 22.32
C ILE A 202 3.43 -8.71 21.96
N LEU A 203 2.29 -8.73 21.28
CA LEU A 203 1.68 -9.94 20.73
C LEU A 203 2.26 -10.28 19.33
N PRO A 204 2.32 -11.58 18.97
CA PRO A 204 3.11 -12.10 17.86
C PRO A 204 2.34 -12.01 16.53
N TRP A 205 2.52 -10.95 15.75
CA TRP A 205 1.90 -10.89 14.42
C TRP A 205 2.83 -10.50 13.28
N PHE A 206 4.15 -10.41 13.53
CA PHE A 206 5.15 -10.58 12.46
C PHE A 206 5.24 -12.07 12.09
N ALA A 207 4.21 -12.59 11.43
CA ALA A 207 4.28 -13.93 10.86
C ALA A 207 5.24 -13.88 9.66
N TYR A 208 6.34 -14.62 9.78
CA TYR A 208 7.24 -14.91 8.67
C TYR A 208 6.43 -15.45 7.49
N ILE A 209 6.47 -14.73 6.36
CA ILE A 209 6.00 -15.27 5.09
C ILE A 209 7.19 -16.04 4.53
N PRO A 210 7.17 -17.39 4.53
CA PRO A 210 8.25 -18.15 3.92
C PRO A 210 8.40 -17.71 2.47
N PRO A 211 9.65 -17.54 1.97
CA PRO A 211 9.85 -17.33 0.55
C PRO A 211 9.15 -18.48 -0.17
N PRO A 212 8.48 -18.22 -1.31
CA PRO A 212 7.94 -19.30 -2.11
C PRO A 212 9.04 -20.35 -2.32
N SER A 213 8.71 -21.63 -2.16
CA SER A 213 9.66 -22.76 -2.23
C SER A 213 10.43 -22.84 -3.57
N LEU A 214 10.09 -21.98 -4.53
CA LEU A 214 10.92 -21.66 -5.68
C LEU A 214 12.28 -21.13 -5.19
N HIS A 215 13.30 -21.99 -5.27
CA HIS A 215 14.71 -21.63 -5.12
C HIS A 215 15.11 -20.64 -6.21
N LEU A 216 14.73 -19.37 -6.04
CA LEU A 216 15.27 -18.27 -6.82
C LEU A 216 16.58 -17.84 -6.13
N PRO A 217 17.69 -17.80 -6.86
CA PRO A 217 18.98 -17.42 -6.28
C PRO A 217 18.87 -16.02 -5.67
N HIS A 218 19.32 -15.88 -4.42
CA HIS A 218 19.37 -14.61 -3.71
C HIS A 218 20.41 -13.71 -4.43
N ILE A 219 19.96 -12.81 -5.30
CA ILE A 219 20.84 -11.85 -5.97
C ILE A 219 20.98 -10.64 -5.05
N THR A 220 22.14 -10.50 -4.40
CA THR A 220 22.44 -9.34 -3.55
C THR A 220 22.61 -8.08 -4.40
N ALA A 221 22.21 -6.88 -3.94
CA ALA A 221 22.40 -5.62 -4.71
C ALA A 221 23.86 -5.38 -5.14
N LYS A 222 24.84 -5.79 -4.33
CA LYS A 222 26.26 -5.79 -4.71
C LYS A 222 26.56 -6.74 -5.88
N GLN A 223 25.96 -7.93 -5.93
CA GLN A 223 26.05 -8.87 -7.06
C GLN A 223 25.20 -8.44 -8.27
N TYR A 224 24.20 -7.58 -8.06
CA TYR A 224 23.36 -6.99 -9.09
C TYR A 224 24.13 -5.95 -9.92
N PHE A 225 25.03 -5.19 -9.27
CA PHE A 225 25.85 -4.17 -9.92
C PHE A 225 27.32 -4.58 -10.18
N ASN A 226 27.86 -5.64 -9.53
CA ASN A 226 29.18 -6.19 -9.86
C ASN A 226 29.35 -6.96 -11.20
N PRO A 227 28.32 -7.33 -12.00
CA PRO A 227 28.57 -8.01 -13.27
C PRO A 227 29.32 -7.12 -14.26
N PHE A 228 29.22 -5.79 -14.12
CA PHE A 228 29.88 -4.82 -15.00
C PHE A 228 31.41 -4.75 -14.81
N SER A 229 31.97 -5.41 -13.79
CA SER A 229 33.41 -5.35 -13.48
C SER A 229 34.24 -6.53 -14.01
N LYS A 230 33.61 -7.65 -14.43
CA LYS A 230 34.34 -8.83 -14.96
C LYS A 230 33.78 -9.26 -16.31
N GLN A 231 34.44 -8.84 -17.38
CA GLN A 231 34.21 -9.33 -18.75
C GLN A 231 34.52 -10.84 -18.82
N GLY A 232 33.49 -11.67 -18.99
CA GLY A 232 33.62 -13.12 -19.17
C GLY A 232 32.30 -13.77 -19.57
N ALA A 233 32.32 -15.05 -19.93
CA ALA A 233 31.13 -15.79 -20.42
C ALA A 233 29.91 -15.76 -19.46
N GLY A 234 30.14 -15.58 -18.15
CA GLY A 234 29.08 -15.39 -17.16
C GLY A 234 28.30 -14.08 -17.32
N PHE A 235 28.90 -13.03 -17.87
CA PHE A 235 28.25 -11.74 -18.10
C PHE A 235 27.18 -11.83 -19.20
N ALA A 236 27.46 -12.56 -20.27
CA ALA A 236 26.49 -12.80 -21.35
C ALA A 236 25.27 -13.58 -20.85
N ALA A 237 25.47 -14.57 -19.98
CA ALA A 237 24.37 -15.33 -19.37
C ALA A 237 23.49 -14.48 -18.43
N ILE A 238 24.10 -13.56 -17.67
CA ILE A 238 23.37 -12.62 -16.79
C ILE A 238 22.53 -11.65 -17.63
N ILE A 239 23.11 -11.03 -18.67
CA ILE A 239 22.38 -10.14 -19.58
C ILE A 239 21.22 -10.90 -20.25
N PHE A 240 21.49 -12.11 -20.77
CA PHE A 240 20.46 -12.95 -21.37
C PHE A 240 19.33 -13.25 -20.37
N GLY A 241 19.67 -13.58 -19.12
CA GLY A 241 18.70 -13.79 -18.05
C GLY A 241 17.82 -12.56 -17.78
N PHE A 242 18.40 -11.35 -17.74
CA PHE A 242 17.65 -10.11 -17.57
C PHE A 242 16.73 -9.81 -18.76
N ILE A 243 17.20 -10.05 -19.99
CA ILE A 243 16.38 -9.88 -21.20
C ILE A 243 15.20 -10.85 -21.15
N VAL A 244 15.43 -12.13 -20.85
CA VAL A 244 14.37 -13.14 -20.74
C VAL A 244 13.39 -12.78 -19.62
N ALA A 245 13.86 -12.39 -18.44
CA ALA A 245 13.01 -11.97 -17.34
C ALA A 245 12.19 -10.71 -17.69
N GLY A 246 12.81 -9.73 -18.36
CA GLY A 246 12.13 -8.53 -18.85
C GLY A 246 11.05 -8.84 -19.88
N VAL A 247 11.33 -9.74 -20.82
CA VAL A 247 10.35 -10.20 -21.81
C VAL A 247 9.20 -10.96 -21.15
N ILE A 248 9.48 -11.88 -20.21
CA ILE A 248 8.43 -12.59 -19.47
C ILE A 248 7.57 -11.61 -18.67
N ALA A 249 8.19 -10.67 -17.95
CA ALA A 249 7.47 -9.65 -17.21
C ALA A 249 6.60 -8.78 -18.12
N LEU A 250 7.10 -8.39 -19.30
CA LEU A 250 6.35 -7.65 -20.30
C LEU A 250 5.18 -8.46 -20.86
N LEU A 251 5.37 -9.75 -21.18
CA LEU A 251 4.30 -10.62 -21.66
C LEU A 251 3.22 -10.85 -20.60
N ILE A 252 3.60 -11.05 -19.34
CA ILE A 252 2.67 -11.14 -18.21
C ILE A 252 1.92 -9.82 -18.06
N ALA A 253 2.60 -8.68 -18.13
CA ALA A 253 1.98 -7.37 -18.06
C ALA A 253 0.99 -7.17 -19.22
N ILE A 254 1.36 -7.51 -20.45
CA ILE A 254 0.46 -7.45 -21.62
C ILE A 254 -0.76 -8.36 -21.43
N ALA A 255 -0.56 -9.59 -20.93
CA ALA A 255 -1.66 -10.52 -20.68
C ALA A 255 -2.60 -10.02 -19.58
N ILE A 256 -2.06 -9.47 -18.49
CA ILE A 256 -2.84 -8.85 -17.41
C ILE A 256 -3.59 -7.62 -17.92
N LEU A 257 -2.90 -6.72 -18.63
CA LEU A 257 -3.49 -5.51 -19.21
C LEU A 257 -4.55 -5.86 -20.26
N GLY A 258 -4.30 -6.87 -21.10
CA GLY A 258 -5.24 -7.37 -22.09
C GLY A 258 -6.46 -8.03 -21.45
N GLY A 259 -6.27 -8.81 -20.38
CA GLY A 259 -7.34 -9.40 -19.59
C GLY A 259 -8.18 -8.35 -18.87
N LEU A 260 -7.54 -7.37 -18.21
CA LEU A 260 -8.20 -6.23 -17.59
C LEU A 260 -8.96 -5.41 -18.62
N ALA A 261 -8.36 -5.11 -19.77
CA ALA A 261 -9.02 -4.41 -20.86
C ALA A 261 -10.23 -5.20 -21.39
N ALA A 262 -10.11 -6.51 -21.60
CA ALA A 262 -11.21 -7.36 -22.03
C ALA A 262 -12.36 -7.39 -20.99
N ILE A 263 -12.03 -7.46 -19.70
CA ILE A 263 -13.00 -7.39 -18.60
C ILE A 263 -13.69 -6.03 -18.60
N LEU A 264 -12.96 -4.92 -18.72
CA LEU A 264 -13.52 -3.58 -18.79
C LEU A 264 -14.39 -3.38 -20.05
N ILE A 265 -13.99 -3.95 -21.19
CA ILE A 265 -14.75 -3.93 -22.44
C ILE A 265 -16.04 -4.74 -22.34
N SER A 266 -16.10 -5.78 -21.50
CA SER A 266 -17.33 -6.56 -21.33
C SER A 266 -18.51 -5.70 -20.86
N GLN A 267 -18.24 -4.61 -20.11
CA GLN A 267 -19.24 -3.69 -19.55
C GLN A 267 -20.36 -4.40 -18.75
N GLU A 268 -20.16 -5.67 -18.38
CA GLU A 268 -21.15 -6.47 -17.69
C GLU A 268 -21.05 -6.25 -16.19
N VAL A 269 -22.02 -5.53 -15.63
CA VAL A 269 -22.14 -5.30 -14.17
C VAL A 269 -22.11 -6.61 -13.37
N LYS A 270 -22.60 -7.72 -13.95
CA LYS A 270 -22.58 -9.06 -13.33
C LYS A 270 -21.17 -9.61 -13.12
N ILE A 271 -20.21 -9.17 -13.93
CA ILE A 271 -18.80 -9.58 -13.84
C ILE A 271 -18.02 -8.52 -13.03
N LEU A 272 -18.18 -7.24 -13.37
CA LEU A 272 -17.43 -6.14 -12.77
C LEU A 272 -17.80 -5.92 -11.28
N GLY A 273 -19.08 -6.06 -10.93
CA GLY A 273 -19.57 -5.86 -9.56
C GLY A 273 -18.92 -6.80 -8.54
N PRO A 274 -18.92 -8.13 -8.74
CA PRO A 274 -18.23 -9.07 -7.84
C PRO A 274 -16.72 -8.84 -7.73
N ILE A 275 -16.05 -8.44 -8.82
CA ILE A 275 -14.61 -8.11 -8.80
C ILE A 275 -14.36 -6.87 -7.94
N SER A 276 -15.15 -5.80 -8.13
CA SER A 276 -15.08 -4.60 -7.28
C SER A 276 -15.37 -4.92 -5.82
N LEU A 277 -16.34 -5.79 -5.54
CA LEU A 277 -16.64 -6.25 -4.18
C LEU A 277 -15.45 -6.98 -3.56
N ALA A 278 -14.80 -7.89 -4.29
CA ALA A 278 -13.63 -8.62 -3.78
C ALA A 278 -12.48 -7.68 -3.41
N PHE A 279 -12.17 -6.70 -4.26
CA PHE A 279 -11.16 -5.68 -3.95
C PHE A 279 -11.56 -4.81 -2.76
N THR A 280 -12.83 -4.44 -2.65
CA THR A 280 -13.35 -3.67 -1.51
C THR A 280 -13.25 -4.45 -0.21
N ILE A 281 -13.54 -5.75 -0.20
CA ILE A 281 -13.36 -6.62 0.98
C ILE A 281 -11.89 -6.66 1.39
N GLY A 282 -10.98 -6.87 0.42
CA GLY A 282 -9.55 -6.85 0.70
C GLY A 282 -9.08 -5.51 1.27
N MET A 283 -9.56 -4.40 0.70
CA MET A 283 -9.30 -3.04 1.21
C MET A 283 -9.77 -2.87 2.66
N LEU A 284 -10.99 -3.31 2.99
CA LEU A 284 -11.52 -3.23 4.36
C LEU A 284 -10.72 -4.09 5.36
N VAL A 285 -10.25 -5.27 4.92
CA VAL A 285 -9.35 -6.11 5.73
C VAL A 285 -8.06 -5.35 6.06
N GLU A 286 -7.49 -4.61 5.11
CA GLU A 286 -6.29 -3.81 5.36
C GLU A 286 -6.56 -2.60 6.25
N VAL A 287 -7.73 -1.94 6.16
CA VAL A 287 -8.14 -0.89 7.12
C VAL A 287 -8.19 -1.45 8.54
N VAL A 288 -8.80 -2.63 8.73
CA VAL A 288 -8.84 -3.29 10.05
C VAL A 288 -7.44 -3.65 10.54
N GLN A 289 -6.55 -4.11 9.65
CA GLN A 289 -5.14 -4.37 10.00
C GLN A 289 -4.41 -3.08 10.42
N MET A 290 -4.66 -1.95 9.76
CA MET A 290 -4.09 -0.66 10.13
C MET A 290 -4.54 -0.22 11.52
N GLU A 291 -5.84 -0.31 11.84
CA GLU A 291 -6.37 0.01 13.17
C GLU A 291 -5.78 -0.91 14.25
N HIS A 292 -5.76 -2.21 14.00
CA HIS A 292 -5.12 -3.17 14.90
C HIS A 292 -3.63 -2.81 15.13
N THR A 293 -2.92 -2.44 14.07
CA THR A 293 -1.51 -2.04 14.14
C THR A 293 -1.33 -0.78 15.00
N ARG A 294 -2.23 0.19 14.92
CA ARG A 294 -2.23 1.39 15.79
C ARG A 294 -2.52 1.03 17.25
N ASP A 295 -3.50 0.18 17.51
CA ASP A 295 -3.86 -0.20 18.88
C ASP A 295 -2.74 -0.97 19.57
N VAL A 296 -2.09 -1.88 18.87
CA VAL A 296 -0.87 -2.54 19.36
C VAL A 296 0.19 -1.50 19.70
N MET A 297 0.41 -0.51 18.85
CA MET A 297 1.41 0.52 19.15
C MET A 297 1.06 1.42 20.31
N ARG A 298 -0.20 1.81 20.45
CA ARG A 298 -0.69 2.54 21.63
C ARG A 298 -0.36 1.76 22.90
N ALA A 299 -0.57 0.44 22.89
CA ALA A 299 -0.26 -0.42 24.01
C ALA A 299 1.26 -0.54 24.27
N VAL A 300 2.09 -0.55 23.22
CA VAL A 300 3.56 -0.75 23.32
C VAL A 300 4.30 0.53 23.69
N THR A 301 3.93 1.67 23.11
CA THR A 301 4.61 2.96 23.30
C THR A 301 3.97 3.82 24.39
N GLY A 302 2.74 3.48 24.79
CA GLY A 302 2.02 4.18 25.84
C GLY A 302 1.85 5.68 25.52
N PRO A 303 2.17 6.59 26.45
CA PRO A 303 1.98 8.02 26.26
C PRO A 303 2.94 8.64 25.24
N GLU A 304 4.01 7.95 24.85
CA GLU A 304 4.97 8.44 23.85
C GLU A 304 4.47 8.25 22.42
N PHE A 305 3.32 7.61 22.22
CA PHE A 305 2.75 7.40 20.90
C PHE A 305 2.25 8.72 20.28
N GLN A 306 2.85 9.12 19.17
CA GLN A 306 2.58 10.41 18.52
C GLN A 306 1.35 10.43 17.59
N ASP A 307 0.51 9.40 17.60
CA ASP A 307 -0.74 9.30 16.81
C ASP A 307 -1.70 10.46 17.05
N ASN A 308 -1.83 10.93 18.29
CA ASN A 308 -2.84 11.94 18.63
C ASN A 308 -2.49 13.37 18.16
N GLN A 309 -1.43 13.54 17.37
CA GLN A 309 -0.98 14.85 16.89
C GLN A 309 -1.53 15.16 15.51
N TRP A 310 -1.86 16.44 15.28
CA TRP A 310 -2.22 16.98 13.97
C TRP A 310 -1.00 17.56 13.27
N GLY A 311 -0.76 17.12 12.04
CA GLY A 311 0.27 17.66 11.16
C GLY A 311 -0.33 18.45 9.99
N PHE A 312 0.48 19.32 9.36
CA PHE A 312 0.08 20.03 8.14
C PHE A 312 -0.34 19.06 7.02
N GLY A 313 0.42 17.98 6.83
CA GLY A 313 0.14 16.96 5.82
C GLY A 313 -1.22 16.29 6.03
N GLN A 314 -1.61 16.05 7.27
CA GLN A 314 -2.91 15.45 7.61
C GLN A 314 -4.09 16.36 7.24
N VAL A 315 -3.95 17.68 7.46
CA VAL A 315 -5.00 18.64 7.08
C VAL A 315 -5.14 18.67 5.57
N ILE A 316 -4.03 18.77 4.83
CA ILE A 316 -4.04 18.74 3.36
C ILE A 316 -4.66 17.44 2.83
N ALA A 317 -4.37 16.30 3.46
CA ALA A 317 -4.94 15.00 3.10
C ALA A 317 -6.47 14.96 3.21
N LEU A 318 -7.09 15.73 4.11
CA LEU A 318 -8.54 15.83 4.20
C LEU A 318 -9.11 16.72 3.09
N PHE A 319 -8.42 17.82 2.77
CA PHE A 319 -8.85 18.75 1.71
C PHE A 319 -8.77 18.16 0.30
N LEU A 320 -8.02 17.08 0.08
CA LEU A 320 -8.03 16.34 -1.19
C LEU A 320 -9.44 15.82 -1.55
N TRP A 321 -10.29 15.57 -0.56
CA TRP A 321 -11.67 15.10 -0.77
C TRP A 321 -12.67 16.24 -1.01
N ALA A 322 -12.29 17.49 -0.75
CA ALA A 322 -13.19 18.64 -0.84
C ALA A 322 -13.74 18.86 -2.27
N PRO A 323 -12.94 18.78 -3.35
CA PRO A 323 -13.47 18.92 -4.71
C PRO A 323 -14.60 17.92 -5.03
N LEU A 324 -14.44 16.66 -4.64
CA LEU A 324 -15.48 15.64 -4.81
C LEU A 324 -16.74 15.98 -4.01
N GLY A 325 -16.58 16.38 -2.74
CA GLY A 325 -17.70 16.79 -1.89
C GLY A 325 -18.48 17.97 -2.49
N ILE A 326 -17.77 18.98 -3.00
CA ILE A 326 -18.38 20.14 -3.67
C ILE A 326 -19.15 19.71 -4.93
N GLN A 327 -18.59 18.82 -5.75
CA GLN A 327 -19.27 18.31 -6.95
C GLN A 327 -20.54 17.53 -6.60
N ILE A 328 -20.50 16.67 -5.58
CA ILE A 328 -21.68 15.94 -5.09
C ILE A 328 -22.76 16.92 -4.65
N ILE A 329 -22.41 17.93 -3.85
CA ILE A 329 -23.36 18.95 -3.35
C ILE A 329 -23.94 19.76 -4.51
N TYR A 330 -23.12 20.21 -5.45
CA TYR A 330 -23.55 20.97 -6.62
C TYR A 330 -24.60 20.21 -7.44
N HIS A 331 -24.32 18.94 -7.76
CA HIS A 331 -25.26 18.12 -8.53
C HIS A 331 -26.49 17.70 -7.74
N ALA A 332 -26.37 17.48 -6.42
CA ALA A 332 -27.52 17.24 -5.58
C ALA A 332 -28.45 18.46 -5.56
N ALA A 333 -27.91 19.65 -5.27
CA ALA A 333 -28.68 20.89 -5.17
C ALA A 333 -29.36 21.29 -6.50
N HIS A 334 -28.69 21.08 -7.64
CA HIS A 334 -29.22 21.51 -8.94
C HIS A 334 -30.19 20.51 -9.60
N ASN A 335 -30.22 19.25 -9.15
CA ASN A 335 -31.13 18.24 -9.69
C ASN A 335 -32.33 17.94 -8.79
N PHE A 336 -32.49 18.60 -7.64
CA PHE A 336 -33.80 18.72 -7.02
C PHE A 336 -34.59 19.73 -7.85
N PRO A 337 -35.58 19.30 -8.65
CA PRO A 337 -36.49 20.25 -9.28
C PRO A 337 -37.24 20.95 -8.15
N ASP A 338 -37.40 22.27 -8.27
CA ASP A 338 -38.35 23.04 -7.49
C ASP A 338 -39.67 22.23 -7.39
N ARG A 339 -39.95 21.69 -6.20
CA ARG A 339 -41.22 21.07 -5.87
C ARG A 339 -42.22 22.14 -5.48
#